data_AF-A0A8T3E2Z6-F1
#
_entry.id   AF-A0A8T3E2Z6-F1
#
_cell.length_a   1.000
_cell.length_b   1.000
_cell.length_c   1.000
_cell.angle_alpha   90.00
_cell.angle_beta   90.00
_cell.angle_gamma   90.00
#
_symmetry.space_group_name_H-M   'P 1'
#
loop_
_entity.id
_entity.type
_entity.pdbx_description
1 polymer ?
#
loop_
_entity_poly.entity_id
_entity_poly.type
_entity_poly.pdbx_seq_one_letter_code
_entity_poly.pdbx_strand_id
1 'polypeptide(L)'
;MSRSGDRTSTFDPTHSDTLLHGLNLLWRKQLFCDVTLTAQGQQFHCHKAVLASCSQYFRSLFSSHPLNNEGISSKEQGSSGTPASSPDEKLLASPRSINNLVLQGCSSIGLRLVLEYLYTANVTLSLDTVEEVLSVSKILNIPQITKLSVQFLNDQISVQNYKQICKIAALHGLDETKKLANKYLVEDVLLLNFEEMCAMLDALPPPVESELALFQMSVLWLEHDRETRMHYAPDLMKRLRFALIPAPELVERVQSVDFMRSDPVCQKLLLDAMNYHLMPFRQHCRQSVASR
;
A
#
# COMPACT_ATOMS: atom_id res chain seq x y z
N MET A 1 -66.16 17.10 7.46
CA MET A 1 -65.51 15.88 6.95
C MET A 1 -64.31 16.31 6.11
N SER A 2 -63.13 16.38 6.72
CA SER A 2 -61.88 16.83 6.09
C SER A 2 -61.27 15.69 5.26
N ARG A 3 -61.18 15.89 3.95
CA ARG A 3 -60.42 15.03 3.04
C ARG A 3 -58.93 15.18 3.34
N SER A 4 -58.38 14.24 4.11
CA SER A 4 -56.94 13.98 4.15
C SER A 4 -56.52 13.45 2.78
N GLY A 5 -55.92 14.32 1.97
CA GLY A 5 -55.48 14.01 0.62
C GLY A 5 -54.40 12.93 0.62
N ASP A 6 -54.58 11.92 -0.24
CA ASP A 6 -53.60 10.89 -0.51
C ASP A 6 -52.26 11.51 -0.95
N ARG A 7 -51.21 11.31 -0.16
CA ARG A 7 -49.83 11.61 -0.57
C ARG A 7 -49.21 10.31 -1.06
N THR A 8 -48.94 10.21 -2.36
CA THR A 8 -48.15 9.13 -2.96
C THR A 8 -46.71 9.58 -3.18
N SER A 9 -45.75 8.78 -2.71
CA SER A 9 -44.31 8.97 -2.94
C SER A 9 -43.87 8.05 -4.07
N THR A 10 -43.13 8.57 -5.06
CA THR A 10 -42.56 7.80 -6.17
C THR A 10 -41.03 7.86 -6.11
N PHE A 11 -40.35 6.80 -6.57
CA PHE A 11 -38.88 6.68 -6.56
C PHE A 11 -38.39 6.38 -7.97
N ASP A 12 -37.44 7.16 -8.48
CA ASP A 12 -36.76 6.93 -9.74
C ASP A 12 -35.37 6.33 -9.48
N PRO A 13 -35.15 5.03 -9.76
CA PRO A 13 -33.87 4.37 -9.52
C PRO A 13 -32.75 4.85 -10.46
N THR A 14 -33.07 5.55 -11.55
CA THR A 14 -32.09 5.97 -12.58
C THR A 14 -31.54 7.38 -12.36
N HIS A 15 -32.12 8.11 -11.41
CA HIS A 15 -31.76 9.50 -11.16
C HIS A 15 -30.30 9.68 -10.76
N SER A 16 -29.75 8.79 -9.92
CA SER A 16 -28.35 8.86 -9.48
C SER A 16 -27.35 8.71 -10.62
N ASP A 17 -27.62 7.79 -11.55
CA ASP A 17 -26.73 7.52 -12.68
C ASP A 17 -26.77 8.68 -13.68
N THR A 18 -27.97 9.21 -13.94
CA THR A 18 -28.17 10.38 -14.80
C THR A 18 -27.47 11.62 -14.23
N LEU A 19 -27.58 11.82 -12.90
CA LEU A 19 -26.90 12.92 -12.21
C LEU A 19 -25.38 12.77 -12.28
N LEU A 20 -24.84 11.59 -11.99
CA LEU A 20 -23.40 11.32 -12.04
C LEU A 20 -22.85 11.51 -13.45
N HIS A 21 -23.56 11.03 -14.46
CA HIS A 21 -23.21 11.25 -15.87
C HIS A 21 -23.17 12.74 -16.22
N GLY A 22 -24.17 13.51 -15.78
CA GLY A 22 -24.19 14.96 -15.94
C GLY A 22 -23.00 15.65 -15.28
N LEU A 23 -22.68 15.30 -14.03
CA LEU A 23 -21.52 15.83 -13.30
C LEU A 23 -20.19 15.50 -14.01
N ASN A 24 -20.07 14.31 -14.57
CA ASN A 24 -18.91 13.91 -15.37
C ASN A 24 -18.74 14.77 -16.62
N LEU A 25 -19.83 14.99 -17.38
CA LEU A 25 -19.81 15.84 -18.57
C LEU A 25 -19.38 17.27 -18.24
N LEU A 26 -19.89 17.83 -17.13
CA LEU A 26 -19.48 19.15 -16.65
C LEU A 26 -18.00 19.19 -16.29
N TRP A 27 -17.51 18.16 -15.58
CA TRP A 27 -16.11 18.05 -15.20
C TRP A 27 -15.16 17.95 -16.40
N ARG A 28 -15.48 17.10 -17.39
CA ARG A 28 -14.69 16.95 -18.62
C ARG A 28 -14.64 18.24 -19.45
N LYS A 29 -15.71 19.04 -19.43
CA LYS A 29 -15.77 20.34 -20.09
C LYS A 29 -15.29 21.50 -19.21
N GLN A 30 -14.86 21.21 -17.98
CA GLN A 30 -14.46 22.20 -16.96
C GLN A 30 -15.52 23.29 -16.72
N LEU A 31 -16.80 22.95 -16.86
CA LEU A 31 -17.91 23.87 -16.60
C LEU A 31 -18.24 23.86 -15.11
N PHE A 32 -18.47 25.04 -14.53
CA PHE A 32 -18.85 25.22 -13.12
C PHE A 32 -17.82 24.73 -12.09
N CYS A 33 -16.59 24.42 -12.50
CA CYS A 33 -15.49 24.11 -11.58
C CYS A 33 -15.16 25.36 -10.74
N ASP A 34 -15.17 25.20 -9.42
CA ASP A 34 -15.03 26.27 -8.43
C ASP A 34 -13.84 26.04 -7.48
N VAL A 35 -13.03 25.02 -7.75
CA VAL A 35 -11.75 24.75 -7.10
C VAL A 35 -10.73 24.13 -8.07
N THR A 36 -9.47 24.52 -7.90
CA THR A 36 -8.31 23.92 -8.56
C THR A 36 -7.45 23.21 -7.52
N LEU A 37 -7.24 21.91 -7.70
CA LEU A 37 -6.31 21.10 -6.91
C LEU A 37 -4.97 21.01 -7.64
N THR A 38 -3.87 21.18 -6.92
CA THR A 38 -2.51 21.04 -7.46
C THR A 38 -1.77 19.91 -6.74
N ALA A 39 -1.28 18.92 -7.49
CA ALA A 39 -0.47 17.82 -6.99
C ALA A 39 0.73 17.59 -7.92
N GLN A 40 1.95 17.54 -7.39
CA GLN A 40 3.20 17.43 -8.17
C GLN A 40 3.29 18.42 -9.34
N GLY A 41 2.81 19.66 -9.15
CA GLY A 41 2.78 20.69 -10.18
C GLY A 41 1.67 20.57 -11.23
N GLN A 42 0.90 19.48 -11.24
CA GLN A 42 -0.25 19.30 -12.12
C GLN A 42 -1.53 19.86 -11.50
N GLN A 43 -2.31 20.59 -12.31
CA GLN A 43 -3.56 21.22 -11.89
C GLN A 43 -4.79 20.42 -12.34
N PHE A 44 -5.80 20.37 -11.46
CA PHE A 44 -7.06 19.66 -11.67
C PHE A 44 -8.23 20.56 -11.28
N HIS A 45 -9.04 20.96 -12.25
CA HIS A 45 -10.26 21.74 -12.03
C HIS A 45 -11.40 20.82 -11.62
N CYS A 46 -12.06 21.13 -10.50
CA CYS A 46 -13.06 20.27 -9.86
C CYS A 46 -14.21 21.10 -9.28
N HIS A 47 -15.28 20.40 -8.89
CA HIS A 47 -16.42 20.96 -8.16
C HIS A 47 -16.29 20.68 -6.65
N LYS A 48 -16.31 21.71 -5.81
CA LYS A 48 -16.31 21.58 -4.35
C LYS A 48 -17.44 20.70 -3.85
N ALA A 49 -18.62 20.82 -4.45
CA ALA A 49 -19.80 20.04 -4.09
C ALA A 49 -19.57 18.53 -4.24
N VAL A 50 -18.94 18.10 -5.34
CA VAL A 50 -18.63 16.68 -5.60
C VAL A 50 -17.51 16.20 -4.68
N LEU A 51 -16.48 17.02 -4.48
CA LEU A 51 -15.40 16.69 -3.56
C LEU A 51 -15.92 16.52 -2.12
N ALA A 52 -16.73 17.45 -1.61
CA ALA A 52 -17.28 17.40 -0.26
C ALA A 52 -18.36 16.33 -0.05
N SER A 53 -19.04 15.89 -1.10
CA SER A 53 -20.00 14.78 -0.98
C SER A 53 -19.28 13.45 -0.76
N CYS A 54 -18.12 13.26 -1.39
CA CYS A 54 -17.39 11.99 -1.38
C CYS A 54 -16.20 11.92 -0.42
N SER A 55 -15.71 13.06 0.10
CA SER A 55 -14.53 13.13 0.97
C SER A 55 -14.82 13.94 2.23
N GLN A 56 -14.59 13.31 3.39
CA GLN A 56 -14.71 14.00 4.67
C GLN A 56 -13.64 15.08 4.83
N TYR A 57 -12.45 14.88 4.26
CA TYR A 57 -11.37 15.88 4.23
C TYR A 57 -11.84 17.17 3.54
N PHE A 58 -12.37 17.06 2.32
CA PHE A 58 -12.86 18.23 1.58
C PHE A 58 -14.10 18.85 2.22
N ARG A 59 -15.00 18.03 2.78
CA ARG A 59 -16.16 18.53 3.52
C ARG A 59 -15.74 19.41 4.68
N SER A 60 -14.82 18.94 5.52
CA SER A 60 -14.28 19.70 6.63
C SER A 60 -13.55 20.95 6.12
N LEU A 61 -12.69 20.82 5.11
CA LEU A 61 -11.91 21.93 4.55
C LEU A 61 -12.78 23.07 4.00
N PHE A 62 -13.84 22.75 3.27
CA PHE A 62 -14.73 23.76 2.67
C PHE A 62 -15.76 24.31 3.65
N SER A 63 -16.05 23.56 4.73
CA SER A 63 -16.96 24.00 5.80
C SER A 63 -16.25 24.79 6.90
N SER A 64 -14.93 24.60 7.06
CA SER A 64 -14.12 25.37 7.99
C SER A 64 -13.80 26.75 7.40
N HIS A 65 -14.11 27.82 8.14
CA HIS A 65 -13.41 29.09 7.96
C HIS A 65 -11.91 28.83 8.14
N PRO A 66 -11.02 29.33 7.25
CA PRO A 66 -9.63 28.89 7.22
C PRO A 66 -8.95 29.18 8.56
N LEU A 67 -8.62 28.12 9.30
CA LEU A 67 -7.63 28.20 10.38
C LEU A 67 -6.29 28.40 9.70
N ASN A 68 -5.60 29.45 10.14
CA ASN A 68 -4.32 29.89 9.64
C ASN A 68 -3.35 28.72 9.42
N ASN A 69 -2.74 28.73 8.24
CA ASN A 69 -1.51 28.03 7.97
C ASN A 69 -0.38 28.72 8.76
N GLU A 70 -0.31 28.47 10.06
CA GLU A 70 0.88 28.78 10.86
C GLU A 70 1.73 27.51 10.88
N GLY A 71 2.77 27.52 10.04
CA GLY A 71 3.89 26.63 10.21
C GLY A 71 4.49 26.78 11.60
N ILE A 72 4.91 25.65 12.16
CA ILE A 72 5.69 25.58 13.38
C ILE A 72 6.99 26.37 13.18
N SER A 73 7.09 27.58 13.74
CA SER A 73 8.32 28.12 14.34
C SER A 73 8.09 29.45 15.07
N SER A 74 8.17 29.37 16.39
CA SER A 74 8.91 30.25 17.30
C SER A 74 8.61 31.77 17.37
N LYS A 75 8.13 32.14 18.57
CA LYS A 75 7.89 33.45 19.19
C LYS A 75 8.97 34.53 18.94
N GLU A 76 8.55 35.81 18.91
CA GLU A 76 8.70 36.83 19.98
C GLU A 76 8.08 38.19 19.55
N GLN A 77 7.03 38.65 20.23
CA GLN A 77 6.95 39.83 21.14
C GLN A 77 7.21 41.22 20.53
N GLY A 78 6.22 42.12 20.68
CA GLY A 78 6.37 43.57 20.51
C GLY A 78 5.03 44.31 20.50
N SER A 79 4.64 44.86 21.65
CA SER A 79 3.41 45.62 21.92
C SER A 79 3.36 47.03 21.30
N SER A 80 2.18 47.55 20.96
CA SER A 80 1.58 48.82 21.47
C SER A 80 0.53 49.42 20.51
N GLY A 81 -0.53 50.03 21.07
CA GLY A 81 -1.17 51.21 20.44
C GLY A 81 -2.65 51.18 20.05
N THR A 82 -3.54 51.28 21.05
CA THR A 82 -4.86 52.00 21.09
C THR A 82 -6.07 51.62 20.20
N PRO A 83 -7.32 51.73 20.75
CA PRO A 83 -8.57 51.33 20.09
C PRO A 83 -9.44 52.51 19.66
N ALA A 84 -9.92 52.56 18.41
CA ALA A 84 -11.13 53.31 18.03
C ALA A 84 -11.51 53.09 16.55
N SER A 85 -12.50 52.24 16.29
CA SER A 85 -13.50 52.46 15.24
C SER A 85 -14.68 51.47 15.39
N SER A 86 -15.87 52.07 15.60
CA SER A 86 -17.25 51.66 15.24
C SER A 86 -17.64 50.17 15.10
N PRO A 87 -18.77 49.70 15.71
CA PRO A 87 -19.19 48.29 15.68
C PRO A 87 -19.83 47.77 14.39
N ASP A 88 -20.13 48.61 13.39
CA ASP A 88 -21.11 48.26 12.34
C ASP A 88 -20.53 47.91 10.95
N GLU A 89 -19.29 47.40 10.88
CA GLU A 89 -18.69 46.97 9.61
C GLU A 89 -18.14 45.53 9.64
N LYS A 90 -18.77 44.64 10.41
CA LYS A 90 -18.35 43.23 10.55
C LYS A 90 -19.28 42.20 9.90
N LEU A 91 -20.17 42.63 9.01
CA LEU A 91 -21.22 41.79 8.45
C LEU A 91 -21.16 41.62 6.92
N LEU A 92 -19.95 41.61 6.34
CA LEU A 92 -19.74 41.12 4.97
C LEU A 92 -18.32 40.65 4.67
N ALA A 93 -17.62 40.02 5.62
CA ALA A 93 -16.48 39.19 5.26
C ALA A 93 -17.01 37.84 4.80
N SER A 94 -17.27 37.70 3.49
CA SER A 94 -17.51 36.38 2.90
C SER A 94 -16.37 35.45 3.34
N PRO A 95 -16.64 34.18 3.69
CA PRO A 95 -15.57 33.22 3.94
C PRO A 95 -14.67 33.25 2.71
N ARG A 96 -13.37 33.55 2.90
CA ARG A 96 -12.39 33.54 1.80
C ARG A 96 -12.52 32.20 1.08
N SER A 97 -13.11 32.23 -0.11
CA SER A 97 -13.40 31.03 -0.88
C SER A 97 -12.07 30.39 -1.26
N ILE A 98 -11.77 29.22 -0.70
CA ILE A 98 -10.57 28.45 -1.04
C ILE A 98 -10.75 27.95 -2.48
N ASN A 99 -10.12 28.62 -3.44
CA ASN A 99 -10.27 28.29 -4.86
C ASN A 99 -9.06 27.54 -5.43
N ASN A 100 -7.90 27.62 -4.76
CA ASN A 100 -6.68 26.93 -5.17
C ASN A 100 -6.11 26.18 -3.96
N LEU A 101 -5.91 24.88 -4.08
CA LEU A 101 -5.40 24.01 -3.02
C LEU A 101 -4.21 23.21 -3.52
N VAL A 102 -3.08 23.30 -2.83
CA VAL A 102 -1.90 22.47 -3.10
C VAL A 102 -1.91 21.27 -2.16
N LEU A 103 -2.07 20.07 -2.72
CA LEU A 103 -2.11 18.82 -1.97
C LEU A 103 -0.69 18.25 -1.84
N GLN A 104 -0.04 18.57 -0.73
CA GLN A 104 1.28 18.04 -0.40
C GLN A 104 1.20 16.53 -0.11
N GLY A 105 2.16 15.76 -0.66
CA GLY A 105 2.20 14.31 -0.51
C GLY A 105 1.25 13.51 -1.40
N CYS A 106 0.45 14.16 -2.25
CA CYS A 106 -0.38 13.47 -3.23
C CYS A 106 0.36 13.28 -4.57
N SER A 107 0.33 12.05 -5.10
CA SER A 107 0.73 11.79 -6.49
C SER A 107 -0.30 12.39 -7.45
N SER A 108 0.18 12.98 -8.55
CA SER A 108 -0.67 13.51 -9.62
C SER A 108 -1.47 12.40 -10.31
N ILE A 109 -0.87 11.22 -10.48
CA ILE A 109 -1.50 10.04 -11.08
C ILE A 109 -2.57 9.48 -10.14
N GLY A 110 -2.22 9.28 -8.86
CA GLY A 110 -3.17 8.83 -7.84
C GLY A 110 -4.36 9.78 -7.70
N LEU A 111 -4.12 11.09 -7.70
CA LEU A 111 -5.18 12.10 -7.63
C LEU A 111 -6.09 12.06 -8.86
N ARG A 112 -5.53 11.91 -10.07
CA ARG A 112 -6.32 11.77 -11.31
C ARG A 112 -7.30 10.61 -11.23
N LEU A 113 -6.83 9.43 -10.84
CA LEU A 113 -7.64 8.22 -10.78
C LEU A 113 -8.70 8.31 -9.68
N VAL A 114 -8.37 8.93 -8.54
CA VAL A 114 -9.35 9.22 -7.48
C VAL A 114 -10.43 10.18 -8.00
N LEU A 115 -10.05 11.27 -8.67
CA LEU A 115 -11.01 12.21 -9.25
C LEU A 115 -11.88 11.54 -10.31
N GLU A 116 -11.29 10.73 -11.18
CA GLU A 116 -12.05 9.96 -12.18
C GLU A 116 -13.11 9.08 -11.50
N TYR A 117 -12.76 8.40 -10.40
CA TYR A 117 -13.73 7.65 -9.61
C TYR A 117 -14.86 8.53 -9.06
N LEU A 118 -14.57 9.73 -8.56
CA LEU A 118 -15.62 10.63 -8.04
C LEU A 118 -16.66 11.03 -9.09
N TYR A 119 -16.27 11.09 -10.36
CA TYR A 119 -17.15 11.47 -11.47
C TYR A 119 -17.65 10.29 -12.31
N THR A 120 -17.13 9.08 -12.14
CA THR A 120 -17.50 7.89 -12.94
C THR A 120 -18.03 6.73 -12.11
N ALA A 121 -17.84 6.75 -10.79
CA ALA A 121 -17.96 5.61 -9.89
C ALA A 121 -17.05 4.41 -10.26
N ASN A 122 -16.07 4.60 -11.15
CA ASN A 122 -15.14 3.57 -11.59
C ASN A 122 -13.69 3.96 -11.25
N VAL A 123 -12.96 3.04 -10.60
CA VAL A 123 -11.54 3.23 -10.30
C VAL A 123 -10.74 2.15 -11.04
N THR A 124 -9.85 2.58 -11.91
CA THR A 124 -8.94 1.68 -12.63
C THR A 124 -7.70 1.48 -11.77
N LEU A 125 -7.44 0.25 -11.35
CA LEU A 125 -6.31 -0.11 -10.50
C LEU A 125 -5.35 -1.04 -11.26
N SER A 126 -4.06 -0.79 -11.09
CA SER A 126 -2.97 -1.68 -11.51
C SER A 126 -1.95 -1.78 -10.39
N LEU A 127 -1.05 -2.77 -10.44
CA LEU A 127 0.03 -2.89 -9.44
C LEU A 127 0.94 -1.64 -9.42
N ASP A 128 1.13 -0.98 -10.56
CA ASP A 128 1.92 0.25 -10.67
C ASP A 128 1.24 1.47 -10.06
N THR A 129 -0.11 1.52 -10.08
CA THR A 129 -0.88 2.71 -9.67
C THR A 129 -1.54 2.57 -8.30
N VAL A 130 -1.74 1.34 -7.81
CA VAL A 130 -2.50 1.08 -6.58
C VAL A 130 -1.88 1.72 -5.34
N GLU A 131 -0.53 1.78 -5.25
CA GLU A 131 0.16 2.46 -4.14
C GLU A 131 -0.20 3.95 -4.08
N GLU A 132 -0.19 4.61 -5.24
CA GLU A 132 -0.49 6.04 -5.36
C GLU A 132 -1.96 6.33 -5.07
N VAL A 133 -2.87 5.51 -5.61
CA VAL A 133 -4.32 5.64 -5.39
C VAL A 133 -4.65 5.40 -3.92
N LEU A 134 -4.07 4.37 -3.30
CA LEU A 134 -4.26 4.06 -1.89
C LEU A 134 -3.75 5.20 -0.98
N SER A 135 -2.58 5.75 -1.30
CA SER A 135 -2.00 6.90 -0.59
C SER A 135 -2.95 8.10 -0.61
N VAL A 136 -3.38 8.51 -1.81
CA VAL A 136 -4.27 9.67 -1.99
C VAL A 136 -5.63 9.42 -1.34
N SER A 137 -6.17 8.21 -1.47
CA SER A 137 -7.42 7.80 -0.84
C SER A 137 -7.40 7.96 0.68
N LYS A 138 -6.29 7.62 1.33
CA LYS A 138 -6.12 7.80 2.78
C LYS A 138 -5.99 9.28 3.16
N ILE A 139 -5.19 10.05 2.41
CA ILE A 139 -5.01 11.50 2.65
C ILE A 139 -6.35 12.25 2.52
N LEU A 140 -7.10 11.96 1.46
CA LEU A 140 -8.39 12.59 1.18
C LEU A 140 -9.54 11.96 1.95
N ASN A 141 -9.28 10.93 2.77
CA ASN A 141 -10.27 10.22 3.56
C ASN A 141 -11.50 9.80 2.73
N ILE A 142 -11.25 8.94 1.72
CA ILE A 142 -12.27 8.32 0.87
C ILE A 142 -12.26 6.80 1.15
N PRO A 143 -13.06 6.31 2.13
CA PRO A 143 -12.98 4.93 2.60
C PRO A 143 -13.29 3.89 1.52
N GLN A 144 -14.19 4.20 0.60
CA GLN A 144 -14.60 3.28 -0.46
C GLN A 144 -13.46 2.95 -1.42
N ILE A 145 -12.64 3.94 -1.81
CA ILE A 145 -11.45 3.70 -2.65
C ILE A 145 -10.42 2.89 -1.87
N THR A 146 -10.18 3.23 -0.59
CA THR A 146 -9.27 2.47 0.28
C THR A 146 -9.66 1.00 0.31
N LYS A 147 -10.95 0.71 0.49
CA LYS A 147 -11.48 -0.65 0.51
C LYS A 147 -11.26 -1.37 -0.83
N LEU A 148 -11.59 -0.74 -1.95
CA LEU A 148 -11.40 -1.32 -3.29
C LEU A 148 -9.91 -1.57 -3.59
N SER A 149 -9.02 -0.66 -3.21
CA SER A 149 -7.57 -0.83 -3.37
C SER A 149 -7.03 -2.00 -2.54
N VAL A 150 -7.50 -2.17 -1.30
CA VAL A 150 -7.11 -3.32 -0.46
C VAL A 150 -7.65 -4.63 -1.02
N GLN A 151 -8.89 -4.65 -1.51
CA GLN A 151 -9.48 -5.82 -2.15
C GLN A 151 -8.69 -6.22 -3.41
N PHE A 152 -8.38 -5.26 -4.28
CA PHE A 152 -7.53 -5.49 -5.45
C PHE A 152 -6.16 -6.06 -5.08
N LEU A 153 -5.50 -5.52 -4.05
CA LEU A 153 -4.21 -6.05 -3.58
C LEU A 153 -4.32 -7.50 -3.11
N ASN A 154 -5.39 -7.85 -2.41
CA ASN A 154 -5.62 -9.21 -1.93
C ASN A 154 -5.91 -10.19 -3.08
N ASP A 155 -6.72 -9.79 -4.06
CA ASP A 155 -7.12 -10.63 -5.19
C ASP A 155 -5.97 -10.88 -6.18
N GLN A 156 -4.97 -9.99 -6.21
CA GLN A 156 -3.83 -10.09 -7.11
C GLN A 156 -2.60 -10.78 -6.49
N ILE A 157 -2.66 -11.30 -5.25
CA ILE A 157 -1.49 -11.94 -4.63
C ILE A 157 -1.02 -13.12 -5.49
N SER A 158 0.26 -13.09 -5.88
CA SER A 158 0.94 -14.16 -6.61
C SER A 158 2.43 -14.17 -6.27
N VAL A 159 3.12 -15.26 -6.60
CA VAL A 159 4.57 -15.41 -6.40
C VAL A 159 5.37 -14.28 -7.06
N GLN A 160 4.89 -13.73 -8.19
CA GLN A 160 5.60 -12.70 -8.96
C GLN A 160 5.47 -11.28 -8.36
N ASN A 161 4.30 -10.94 -7.80
CA ASN A 161 3.99 -9.59 -7.31
C ASN A 161 3.94 -9.47 -5.78
N TYR A 162 4.11 -10.58 -5.07
CA TYR A 162 4.10 -10.66 -3.61
C TYR A 162 4.97 -9.59 -2.94
N LYS A 163 6.20 -9.36 -3.44
CA LYS A 163 7.14 -8.38 -2.87
C LYS A 163 6.57 -6.97 -2.92
N GLN A 164 5.98 -6.60 -4.07
CA GLN A 164 5.37 -5.29 -4.24
C GLN A 164 4.17 -5.13 -3.32
N ILE A 165 3.32 -6.15 -3.23
CA ILE A 165 2.14 -6.15 -2.34
C ILE A 165 2.55 -6.04 -0.87
N CYS A 166 3.59 -6.77 -0.43
CA CYS A 166 4.09 -6.70 0.94
C CYS A 166 4.72 -5.34 1.26
N LYS A 167 5.47 -4.74 0.32
CA LYS A 167 6.02 -3.39 0.48
C LYS A 167 4.89 -2.37 0.65
N ILE A 168 3.88 -2.42 -0.23
CA ILE A 168 2.71 -1.53 -0.18
C ILE A 168 1.96 -1.75 1.14
N ALA A 169 1.74 -3.00 1.55
CA ALA A 169 1.07 -3.33 2.80
C ALA A 169 1.82 -2.77 4.02
N ALA A 170 3.15 -2.90 4.06
CA ALA A 170 3.97 -2.35 5.14
C ALA A 170 3.93 -0.82 5.18
N LEU A 171 4.08 -0.15 4.03
CA LEU A 171 4.03 1.32 3.92
C LEU A 171 2.69 1.90 4.37
N HIS A 172 1.61 1.16 4.14
CA HIS A 172 0.25 1.61 4.45
C HIS A 172 -0.35 0.98 5.70
N GLY A 173 0.38 0.17 6.47
CA GLY A 173 -0.14 -0.49 7.68
C GLY A 173 -1.32 -1.44 7.39
N LEU A 174 -1.23 -2.22 6.30
CA LEU A 174 -2.23 -3.23 5.93
C LEU A 174 -1.82 -4.61 6.47
N ASP A 175 -1.92 -4.79 7.79
CA ASP A 175 -1.46 -6.01 8.46
C ASP A 175 -2.21 -7.27 8.00
N GLU A 176 -3.51 -7.16 7.74
CA GLU A 176 -4.33 -8.29 7.27
C GLU A 176 -3.93 -8.73 5.86
N THR A 177 -3.65 -7.78 4.94
CA THR A 177 -3.10 -8.10 3.61
C THR A 177 -1.74 -8.76 3.71
N LYS A 178 -0.88 -8.32 4.64
CA LYS A 178 0.42 -8.96 4.89
C LYS A 178 0.26 -10.40 5.39
N LYS A 179 -0.66 -10.64 6.34
CA LYS A 179 -0.94 -12.00 6.83
C LYS A 179 -1.50 -12.89 5.73
N LEU A 180 -2.46 -12.38 4.97
CA LEU A 180 -3.08 -13.06 3.84
C LEU A 180 -2.01 -13.45 2.80
N ALA A 181 -1.16 -12.52 2.42
CA ALA A 181 -0.07 -12.76 1.48
C ALA A 181 0.88 -13.86 1.98
N ASN A 182 1.29 -13.81 3.25
CA ASN A 182 2.14 -14.86 3.84
C ASN A 182 1.45 -16.24 3.80
N LYS A 183 0.14 -16.29 4.06
CA LYS A 183 -0.63 -17.54 4.01
C LYS A 183 -0.68 -18.12 2.59
N TYR A 184 -1.02 -17.30 1.60
CA TYR A 184 -1.06 -17.73 0.19
C TYR A 184 0.30 -18.18 -0.30
N LEU A 185 1.37 -17.47 0.06
CA LEU A 185 2.72 -17.87 -0.31
C LEU A 185 3.04 -19.28 0.21
N VAL A 186 2.66 -19.61 1.45
CA VAL A 186 2.86 -20.96 1.98
C VAL A 186 2.02 -21.98 1.21
N GLU A 187 0.73 -21.74 1.00
CA GLU A 187 -0.16 -22.70 0.30
C GLU A 187 0.26 -22.95 -1.16
N ASP A 188 0.61 -21.91 -1.91
CA ASP A 188 1.05 -22.02 -3.31
C ASP A 188 2.38 -22.76 -3.43
N VAL A 189 3.31 -22.53 -2.49
CA VAL A 189 4.61 -23.21 -2.49
C VAL A 189 4.43 -24.72 -2.38
N LEU A 190 3.50 -25.19 -1.55
CA LEU A 190 3.28 -26.62 -1.37
C LEU A 190 2.85 -27.33 -2.67
N LEU A 191 2.19 -26.61 -3.58
CA LEU A 191 1.71 -27.11 -4.86
C LEU A 191 2.78 -27.12 -5.96
N LEU A 192 3.94 -26.48 -5.74
CA LEU A 192 5.01 -26.41 -6.74
C LEU A 192 5.64 -27.78 -6.99
N ASN A 193 6.02 -28.02 -8.25
CA ASN A 193 6.90 -29.13 -8.60
C ASN A 193 8.38 -28.79 -8.31
N PHE A 194 9.28 -29.76 -8.47
CA PHE A 194 10.71 -29.56 -8.18
C PHE A 194 11.37 -28.46 -9.03
N GLU A 195 11.03 -28.36 -10.31
CA GLU A 195 11.59 -27.35 -11.21
C GLU A 195 11.12 -25.95 -10.85
N GLU A 196 9.83 -25.80 -10.53
CA GLU A 196 9.22 -24.54 -10.09
C GLU A 196 9.78 -24.09 -8.74
N MET A 197 9.99 -25.02 -7.81
CA MET A 197 10.64 -24.76 -6.52
C MET A 197 12.10 -24.29 -6.72
N CYS A 198 12.85 -24.94 -7.61
CA CYS A 198 14.19 -24.51 -7.98
C CYS A 198 14.19 -23.11 -8.59
N ALA A 199 13.27 -22.84 -9.51
CA ALA A 199 13.14 -21.53 -10.16
C ALA A 199 12.79 -20.42 -9.14
N MET A 200 11.95 -20.72 -8.14
CA MET A 200 11.64 -19.79 -7.06
C MET A 200 12.86 -19.48 -6.19
N LEU A 201 13.71 -20.47 -5.89
CA LEU A 201 14.94 -20.27 -5.12
C LEU A 201 16.03 -19.54 -5.92
N ASP A 202 16.13 -19.81 -7.23
CA ASP A 202 17.10 -19.19 -8.13
C ASP A 202 16.71 -17.75 -8.52
N ALA A 203 15.42 -17.42 -8.47
CA ALA A 203 14.91 -16.11 -8.81
C ALA A 203 15.49 -15.06 -7.84
N LEU A 204 16.49 -14.32 -8.30
CA LEU A 204 17.05 -13.15 -7.62
C LEU A 204 16.07 -11.95 -7.68
N PRO A 205 15.71 -11.31 -6.56
CA PRO A 205 15.69 -11.79 -5.18
C PRO A 205 14.36 -12.50 -4.87
N PRO A 206 14.39 -13.66 -4.19
CA PRO A 206 13.19 -14.43 -3.96
C PRO A 206 12.27 -13.71 -2.96
N PRO A 207 10.95 -14.04 -2.94
CA PRO A 207 9.90 -13.21 -2.35
C PRO A 207 9.98 -13.00 -0.83
N VAL A 208 10.94 -13.62 -0.12
CA VAL A 208 11.11 -13.44 1.31
C VAL A 208 12.40 -12.71 1.65
N GLU A 209 12.28 -11.73 2.53
CA GLU A 209 13.32 -10.77 2.86
C GLU A 209 14.60 -11.39 3.45
N SER A 210 14.61 -12.69 3.79
CA SER A 210 15.78 -13.42 4.29
C SER A 210 15.91 -14.83 3.70
N GLU A 211 17.16 -15.26 3.48
CA GLU A 211 17.52 -16.64 3.11
C GLU A 211 16.95 -17.68 4.09
N LEU A 212 16.74 -17.27 5.35
CA LEU A 212 16.12 -18.11 6.37
C LEU A 212 14.69 -18.48 6.03
N ALA A 213 13.91 -17.56 5.48
CA ALA A 213 12.54 -17.89 5.13
C ALA A 213 12.46 -18.77 3.89
N LEU A 214 13.39 -18.63 2.93
CA LEU A 214 13.53 -19.57 1.82
C LEU A 214 13.89 -20.98 2.31
N PHE A 215 14.78 -21.06 3.30
CA PHE A 215 15.09 -22.31 3.96
C PHE A 215 13.82 -22.92 4.57
N GLN A 216 13.03 -22.14 5.31
CA GLN A 216 11.79 -22.64 5.89
C GLN A 216 10.76 -23.07 4.86
N MET A 217 10.59 -22.31 3.77
CA MET A 217 9.71 -22.70 2.66
C MET A 217 10.17 -24.01 2.02
N SER A 218 11.49 -24.18 1.87
CA SER A 218 12.08 -25.42 1.36
C SER A 218 11.81 -26.60 2.29
N VAL A 219 11.97 -26.41 3.61
CA VAL A 219 11.62 -27.43 4.60
C VAL A 219 10.12 -27.76 4.56
N LEU A 220 9.25 -26.76 4.51
CA LEU A 220 7.80 -26.96 4.41
C LEU A 220 7.42 -27.74 3.15
N TRP A 221 8.01 -27.40 2.01
CA TRP A 221 7.78 -28.10 0.74
C TRP A 221 8.23 -29.55 0.79
N LEU A 222 9.40 -29.83 1.38
CA LEU A 222 9.95 -31.17 1.54
C LEU A 222 9.09 -32.02 2.49
N GLU A 223 8.69 -31.46 3.64
CA GLU A 223 7.88 -32.17 4.65
C GLU A 223 6.44 -32.45 4.19
N HIS A 224 5.90 -31.66 3.25
CA HIS A 224 4.55 -31.87 2.73
C HIS A 224 4.36 -33.22 2.03
N ASP A 225 5.39 -33.67 1.31
CA ASP A 225 5.42 -35.01 0.71
C ASP A 225 6.81 -35.63 0.89
N ARG A 226 7.08 -36.02 2.15
CA ARG A 226 8.39 -36.48 2.58
C ARG A 226 8.91 -37.67 1.77
N GLU A 227 8.03 -38.57 1.34
CA GLU A 227 8.43 -39.80 0.64
C GLU A 227 8.98 -39.51 -0.75
N THR A 228 8.35 -38.59 -1.48
CA THR A 228 8.75 -38.27 -2.86
C THR A 228 9.75 -37.11 -2.94
N ARG A 229 9.73 -36.18 -1.97
CA ARG A 229 10.48 -34.92 -2.08
C ARG A 229 11.82 -34.91 -1.35
N MET A 230 12.00 -35.71 -0.30
CA MET A 230 13.21 -35.63 0.54
C MET A 230 14.52 -35.88 -0.20
N HIS A 231 14.49 -36.66 -1.29
CA HIS A 231 15.69 -36.89 -2.07
C HIS A 231 16.21 -35.64 -2.79
N TYR A 232 15.36 -34.61 -2.98
CA TYR A 232 15.74 -33.31 -3.55
C TYR A 232 16.35 -32.34 -2.53
N ALA A 233 16.31 -32.66 -1.24
CA ALA A 233 16.76 -31.75 -0.18
C ALA A 233 18.20 -31.23 -0.41
N PRO A 234 19.20 -32.07 -0.75
CA PRO A 234 20.56 -31.58 -0.98
C PRO A 234 20.66 -30.57 -2.14
N ASP A 235 19.86 -30.75 -3.18
CA ASP A 235 19.90 -29.89 -4.37
C ASP A 235 19.16 -28.56 -4.15
N LEU A 236 18.10 -28.56 -3.34
CA LEU A 236 17.46 -27.32 -2.90
C LEU A 236 18.38 -26.51 -1.97
N MET A 237 19.02 -27.17 -0.99
CA MET A 237 19.86 -26.48 0.00
C MET A 237 21.09 -25.82 -0.63
N LYS A 238 21.66 -26.38 -1.71
CA LYS A 238 22.79 -25.74 -2.43
C LYS A 238 22.44 -24.38 -3.03
N ARG A 239 21.16 -24.09 -3.26
CA ARG A 239 20.68 -22.83 -3.85
C ARG A 239 20.52 -21.73 -2.80
N LEU A 240 20.53 -22.08 -1.51
CA LEU A 240 20.37 -21.16 -0.40
C LEU A 240 21.71 -20.60 0.05
N ARG A 241 21.75 -19.30 0.35
CA ARG A 241 22.95 -18.61 0.85
C ARG A 241 22.94 -18.57 2.37
N PHE A 242 23.24 -19.70 3.01
CA PHE A 242 23.28 -19.82 4.47
C PHE A 242 24.18 -18.77 5.16
N ALA A 243 25.21 -18.26 4.49
CA ALA A 243 26.07 -17.19 5.01
C ALA A 243 25.35 -15.83 5.23
N LEU A 244 24.18 -15.63 4.64
CA LEU A 244 23.34 -14.44 4.88
C LEU A 244 22.35 -14.65 6.03
N ILE A 245 22.24 -15.87 6.57
CA ILE A 245 21.39 -16.16 7.73
C ILE A 245 22.18 -15.81 9.00
N PRO A 246 21.67 -14.96 9.90
CA PRO A 246 22.30 -14.66 11.18
C PRO A 246 22.69 -15.92 11.97
N ALA A 247 23.88 -15.91 12.57
CA ALA A 247 24.41 -17.05 13.32
C ALA A 247 23.47 -17.61 14.43
N PRO A 248 22.73 -16.79 15.20
CA PRO A 248 21.76 -17.32 16.16
C PRO A 248 20.66 -18.14 15.48
N GLU A 249 20.18 -17.68 14.32
CA GLU A 249 19.10 -18.35 13.59
C GLU A 249 19.59 -19.63 12.90
N LEU A 250 20.86 -19.68 12.46
CA LEU A 250 21.46 -20.92 11.94
C LEU A 250 21.45 -22.03 13.00
N VAL A 251 21.77 -21.72 14.25
CA VAL A 251 21.81 -22.69 15.35
C VAL A 251 20.40 -23.09 15.80
N GLU A 252 19.52 -22.10 16.01
CA GLU A 252 18.19 -22.37 16.54
C GLU A 252 17.25 -23.03 15.52
N ARG A 253 17.34 -22.64 14.25
CA ARG A 253 16.32 -22.95 13.23
C ARG A 253 16.81 -23.84 12.10
N VAL A 254 18.07 -23.73 11.70
CA VAL A 254 18.62 -24.54 10.59
C VAL A 254 19.22 -25.86 11.11
N GLN A 255 20.06 -25.79 12.15
CA GLN A 255 20.69 -26.96 12.76
C GLN A 255 19.68 -27.91 13.43
N SER A 256 18.52 -27.40 13.87
CA SER A 256 17.47 -28.18 14.49
C SER A 256 16.74 -29.12 13.53
N VAL A 257 16.87 -28.93 12.22
CA VAL A 257 16.23 -29.78 11.19
C VAL A 257 17.04 -31.07 10.99
N ASP A 258 16.37 -32.23 11.00
CA ASP A 258 17.04 -33.54 11.02
C ASP A 258 17.88 -33.82 9.77
N PHE A 259 17.37 -33.53 8.57
CA PHE A 259 18.11 -33.81 7.34
C PHE A 259 19.34 -32.92 7.18
N MET A 260 19.37 -31.73 7.80
CA MET A 260 20.56 -30.88 7.85
C MET A 260 21.72 -31.50 8.63
N ARG A 261 21.43 -32.47 9.51
CA ARG A 261 22.42 -33.21 10.29
C ARG A 261 22.74 -34.59 9.72
N SER A 262 21.76 -35.24 9.07
CA SER A 262 21.93 -36.59 8.54
C SER A 262 22.50 -36.64 7.13
N ASP A 263 22.18 -35.66 6.28
CA ASP A 263 22.68 -35.61 4.90
C ASP A 263 24.08 -34.98 4.83
N PRO A 264 25.09 -35.66 4.25
CA PRO A 264 26.46 -35.16 4.21
C PRO A 264 26.64 -33.82 3.48
N VAL A 265 25.83 -33.56 2.45
CA VAL A 265 25.91 -32.33 1.65
C VAL A 265 25.33 -31.16 2.45
N CYS A 266 24.16 -31.36 3.07
CA CYS A 266 23.50 -30.36 3.90
C CYS A 266 24.34 -30.03 5.15
N GLN A 267 24.92 -31.05 5.79
CA GLN A 267 25.80 -30.87 6.95
C GLN A 267 27.04 -30.03 6.60
N LYS A 268 27.63 -30.28 5.42
CA LYS A 268 28.77 -29.50 4.94
C LYS A 268 28.41 -28.02 4.74
N LEU A 269 27.26 -27.74 4.11
CA LEU A 269 26.78 -26.37 3.89
C LEU A 269 26.56 -25.61 5.22
N LEU A 270 25.97 -26.28 6.21
CA LEU A 270 25.77 -25.71 7.55
C LEU A 270 27.10 -25.39 8.24
N LEU A 271 28.07 -26.31 8.20
CA LEU A 271 29.40 -26.10 8.77
C LEU A 271 30.15 -24.95 8.09
N ASP A 272 30.08 -24.87 6.76
CA ASP A 272 30.70 -23.78 6.00
C ASP A 272 30.11 -22.41 6.38
N ALA A 273 28.78 -22.33 6.56
CA ALA A 273 28.10 -21.13 7.02
C ALA A 273 28.48 -20.76 8.46
N MET A 274 28.47 -21.71 9.40
CA MET A 274 28.90 -21.45 10.79
C MET A 274 30.35 -20.94 10.84
N ASN A 275 31.25 -21.55 10.07
CA ASN A 275 32.64 -21.11 9.95
C ASN A 275 32.77 -19.69 9.37
N TYR A 276 31.89 -19.31 8.44
CA TYR A 276 31.84 -17.95 7.89
C TYR A 276 31.51 -16.91 8.98
N HIS A 277 30.56 -17.19 9.87
CA HIS A 277 30.20 -16.30 10.96
C HIS A 277 31.23 -16.25 12.11
N LEU A 278 31.98 -17.34 12.32
CA LEU A 278 33.06 -17.40 13.31
C LEU A 278 34.31 -16.60 12.92
N MET A 279 34.42 -16.10 11.68
CA MET A 279 35.56 -15.31 11.21
C MET A 279 35.16 -13.95 10.60
N PRO A 280 34.74 -12.96 11.42
CA PRO A 280 34.26 -11.66 10.91
C PRO A 280 35.28 -10.93 10.01
N PHE A 281 36.58 -11.02 10.32
CA PHE A 281 37.64 -10.30 9.60
C PHE A 281 38.10 -10.94 8.28
N ARG A 282 37.56 -12.09 7.87
CA ARG A 282 37.93 -12.78 6.61
C ARG A 282 36.76 -13.01 5.64
N GLN A 283 35.60 -12.41 5.93
CA GLN A 283 34.38 -12.53 5.12
C GLN A 283 34.59 -12.12 3.65
N HIS A 284 35.39 -11.09 3.39
CA HIS A 284 35.72 -10.60 2.04
C HIS A 284 36.56 -11.57 1.21
N CYS A 285 37.35 -12.47 1.82
CA CYS A 285 38.22 -13.40 1.09
C CYS A 285 37.54 -14.72 0.70
N ARG A 286 36.35 -15.00 1.27
CA ARG A 286 35.62 -16.26 1.04
C ARG A 286 34.35 -16.08 0.21
N GLN A 287 34.15 -14.91 -0.39
CA GLN A 287 33.16 -14.73 -1.45
C GLN A 287 33.63 -15.43 -2.74
N SER A 288 33.78 -16.75 -2.69
CA SER A 288 33.88 -17.57 -3.90
C SER A 288 32.49 -18.09 -4.24
N VAL A 289 32.33 -18.59 -5.48
CA VAL A 289 31.08 -18.89 -6.22
C VAL A 289 29.93 -19.54 -5.41
N ALA A 290 30.20 -20.16 -4.26
CA ALA A 290 29.19 -20.58 -3.28
C ALA A 290 28.46 -19.42 -2.54
N SER A 291 28.86 -18.17 -2.77
CA SER A 291 28.21 -16.95 -2.24
C SER A 291 27.59 -16.07 -3.32
N ARG A 292 27.38 -16.58 -4.53
CA ARG A 292 26.60 -15.90 -5.58
C ARG A 292 25.18 -16.41 -5.65
#